data_AF-A0A962SEJ5-F1
#
_entry.id   AF-A0A962SEJ5-F1
#
_cell.length_a   1.000
_cell.length_b   1.000
_cell.length_c   1.000
_cell.angle_alpha   90.00
_cell.angle_beta   90.00
_cell.angle_gamma   90.00
#
_symmetry.space_group_name_H-M   'P 1'
#
loop_
_entity.id
_entity.type
_entity.pdbx_description
1 polymer ?
#
loop_
_entity_poly.entity_id
_entity_poly.type
_entity_poly.pdbx_seq_one_letter_code
_entity_poly.pdbx_strand_id
1 'polypeptide(L)'
;MSNYASIPSSNSQTSVLATNKVIRNTYMLLSMTLLFSAVTAGISMALKLPHPGLLLTLGGYFGLLFLTSKFRDSGLGIAFVFALTGFMGITLGPMLNAYLALPNGGQLIMTAMAETGAIFLGLSGYALTTRKDFSFMGGFLMVGILVAFLAGLGAFFFSMPG
;
A
#
# COMPACT_ATOMS: atom_id res chain seq x y z
N MET A 1 -49.40 -26.97 -19.92
CA MET A 1 -48.57 -25.74 -19.81
C MET A 1 -47.76 -25.84 -18.53
N SER A 2 -46.58 -26.47 -18.60
CA SER A 2 -45.73 -26.74 -17.44
C SER A 2 -44.90 -25.50 -17.12
N ASN A 3 -45.06 -25.02 -15.89
CA ASN A 3 -44.30 -23.92 -15.31
C ASN A 3 -42.79 -24.18 -15.38
N TYR A 4 -42.05 -23.32 -16.06
CA TYR A 4 -40.61 -23.18 -15.85
C TYR A 4 -40.40 -22.47 -14.50
N ALA A 5 -40.36 -23.24 -13.42
CA ALA A 5 -39.83 -22.76 -12.16
C ALA A 5 -38.35 -22.43 -12.36
N SER A 6 -38.03 -21.15 -12.51
CA SER A 6 -36.67 -20.63 -12.50
C SER A 6 -36.02 -20.95 -11.16
N ILE A 7 -35.19 -22.00 -11.09
CA ILE A 7 -34.36 -22.31 -9.93
C ILE A 7 -33.39 -21.13 -9.76
N PRO A 8 -33.46 -20.34 -8.67
CA PRO A 8 -32.44 -19.34 -8.40
C PRO A 8 -31.12 -20.04 -8.11
N SER A 9 -30.10 -19.65 -8.87
CA SER A 9 -28.75 -20.23 -8.93
C SER A 9 -28.02 -20.21 -7.57
N SER A 10 -27.95 -21.35 -6.89
CA SER A 10 -27.12 -21.56 -5.69
C SER A 10 -25.64 -21.20 -5.91
N ASN A 11 -25.15 -21.37 -7.15
CA ASN A 11 -23.77 -21.06 -7.55
C ASN A 11 -23.46 -19.55 -7.61
N SER A 12 -24.46 -18.70 -7.88
CA SER A 12 -24.25 -17.25 -7.94
C SER A 12 -24.13 -16.64 -6.56
N GLN A 13 -24.87 -17.16 -5.58
CA GLN A 13 -24.78 -16.72 -4.19
C GLN A 13 -23.41 -17.08 -3.58
N THR A 14 -22.93 -18.31 -3.78
CA THR A 14 -21.62 -18.74 -3.27
C THR A 14 -20.46 -17.94 -3.85
N SER A 15 -20.49 -17.60 -5.15
CA SER A 15 -19.50 -16.75 -5.82
C SER A 15 -19.45 -15.32 -5.25
N VAL A 16 -20.62 -14.72 -5.00
CA VAL A 16 -20.71 -13.38 -4.39
C VAL A 16 -20.19 -13.41 -2.96
N LEU A 17 -20.54 -14.42 -2.17
CA LEU A 17 -20.03 -14.56 -0.79
C LEU A 17 -18.51 -14.74 -0.75
N ALA A 18 -17.94 -15.52 -1.66
CA ALA A 18 -16.50 -15.71 -1.76
C ALA A 18 -15.76 -14.42 -2.14
N THR A 19 -16.29 -13.65 -3.10
CA THR A 19 -15.71 -12.36 -3.52
C THR A 19 -15.68 -11.37 -2.37
N ASN A 20 -16.80 -11.19 -1.66
CA ASN A 20 -16.87 -10.31 -0.50
C ASN A 20 -15.90 -10.72 0.61
N LYS A 21 -15.69 -12.03 0.81
CA LYS A 21 -14.71 -12.55 1.79
C LYS A 21 -13.28 -12.15 1.43
N VAL A 22 -12.87 -12.30 0.18
CA VAL A 22 -11.51 -11.94 -0.28
C VAL A 22 -11.29 -10.43 -0.18
N ILE A 23 -12.26 -9.61 -0.61
CA ILE A 23 -12.17 -8.15 -0.48
C ILE A 23 -12.02 -7.76 0.99
N ARG A 24 -12.90 -8.24 1.88
CA ARG A 24 -12.80 -7.93 3.31
C ARG A 24 -11.45 -8.33 3.90
N ASN A 25 -10.95 -9.52 3.56
CA ASN A 25 -9.66 -10.00 4.06
C ASN A 25 -8.49 -9.15 3.53
N THR A 26 -8.57 -8.72 2.27
CA THR A 26 -7.56 -7.85 1.65
C THR A 26 -7.53 -6.48 2.34
N TYR A 27 -8.69 -5.86 2.57
CA TYR A 27 -8.77 -4.58 3.30
C TYR A 27 -8.35 -4.71 4.76
N MET A 28 -8.68 -5.82 5.43
CA MET A 28 -8.19 -6.07 6.78
C MET A 28 -6.67 -6.20 6.82
N LEU A 29 -6.08 -7.00 5.95
CA LEU A 29 -4.62 -7.16 5.88
C LEU A 29 -3.93 -5.85 5.52
N LEU A 30 -4.40 -5.11 4.51
CA LEU A 30 -3.85 -3.81 4.15
C LEU A 30 -3.91 -2.82 5.33
N SER A 31 -5.07 -2.71 5.98
CA SER A 31 -5.24 -1.84 7.16
C SER A 31 -4.30 -2.22 8.30
N MET A 32 -4.17 -3.52 8.60
CA MET A 32 -3.24 -3.99 9.64
C MET A 32 -1.79 -3.70 9.27
N THR A 33 -1.40 -3.89 8.01
CA THR A 33 -0.02 -3.56 7.55
C THR A 33 0.27 -2.06 7.60
N LEU A 34 -0.72 -1.21 7.29
CA LEU A 34 -0.59 0.25 7.40
C LEU A 34 -0.44 0.70 8.85
N LEU A 35 -1.31 0.21 9.75
CA LEU A 35 -1.22 0.50 11.18
C LEU A 35 0.11 0.03 11.77
N PHE A 36 0.53 -1.18 11.42
CA PHE A 36 1.82 -1.72 11.86
C PHE A 36 2.99 -0.87 11.36
N SER A 37 2.96 -0.45 10.10
CA SER A 37 3.98 0.45 9.54
C SER A 37 3.99 1.83 10.24
N ALA A 38 2.82 2.38 10.56
CA ALA A 38 2.71 3.64 11.29
C ALA A 38 3.28 3.54 12.71
N VAL A 39 3.00 2.43 13.41
CA VAL A 39 3.53 2.16 14.76
C VAL A 39 5.04 1.99 14.72
N THR A 40 5.57 1.18 13.80
CA THR A 40 7.02 0.95 13.67
C THR A 40 7.77 2.22 13.27
N ALA A 41 7.21 3.03 12.37
CA ALA A 41 7.74 4.36 12.05
C ALA A 41 7.69 5.30 13.27
N GLY A 42 6.59 5.30 14.03
CA GLY A 42 6.45 6.06 15.28
C GLY A 42 7.48 5.68 16.35
N ILE A 43 7.70 4.37 16.55
CA ILE A 43 8.74 3.85 17.46
C ILE A 43 10.12 4.30 16.98
N SER A 44 10.41 4.19 15.67
CA SER A 44 11.69 4.62 15.12
C SER A 44 11.91 6.13 15.23
N MET A 45 10.85 6.94 15.13
CA MET A 45 10.91 8.38 15.38
C MET A 45 11.25 8.66 16.84
N ALA A 46 10.54 8.01 17.78
CA ALA A 46 10.71 8.20 19.21
C ALA A 46 12.13 7.80 19.69
N LEU A 47 12.68 6.71 19.13
CA LEU A 47 14.02 6.23 19.45
C LEU A 47 15.15 7.00 18.73
N LYS A 48 14.82 7.93 17.83
CA LYS A 48 15.78 8.67 17.00
C LYS A 48 16.86 7.77 16.40
N LEU A 49 16.43 6.63 15.85
CA LEU A 49 17.37 5.66 15.29
C LEU A 49 18.17 6.30 14.15
N PRO A 50 19.51 6.14 14.12
CA PRO A 50 20.32 6.61 13.00
C PRO A 50 19.94 5.86 11.73
N HIS A 51 20.08 6.50 10.58
CA HIS A 51 19.76 5.93 9.28
C HIS A 51 20.46 4.57 9.12
N PRO A 52 19.70 3.46 8.99
CA PRO A 52 20.31 2.21 8.61
C PRO A 52 21.01 2.44 7.27
N GLY A 53 22.30 2.13 7.20
CA GLY A 53 23.11 2.42 6.01
C GLY A 53 22.50 1.83 4.74
N LEU A 54 22.75 2.47 3.59
CA LEU A 54 22.10 2.15 2.31
C LEU A 54 22.23 0.66 1.91
N LEU A 55 23.34 0.01 2.26
CA LEU A 55 23.53 -1.42 2.00
C LEU A 55 22.68 -2.32 2.90
N LEU A 56 22.44 -1.92 4.15
CA LEU A 56 21.58 -2.65 5.07
C LEU A 56 20.10 -2.53 4.65
N THR A 57 19.69 -1.33 4.22
CA THR A 57 18.31 -1.09 3.75
C THR A 57 18.04 -1.84 2.45
N LEU A 58 18.95 -1.77 1.47
CA LEU A 58 18.82 -2.56 0.24
C LEU A 58 18.86 -4.06 0.51
N GLY A 59 19.84 -4.54 1.28
CA GLY A 59 19.97 -5.96 1.59
C GLY A 59 18.76 -6.52 2.34
N GLY A 60 18.28 -5.79 3.34
CA GLY A 60 17.07 -6.14 4.10
C GLY A 60 15.81 -6.10 3.23
N TYR A 61 15.65 -5.05 2.41
CA TYR A 61 14.51 -4.90 1.50
C TYR A 61 14.45 -6.02 0.46
N PHE A 62 15.53 -6.26 -0.28
CA PHE A 62 15.57 -7.31 -1.30
C PHE A 62 15.49 -8.72 -0.69
N GLY A 63 16.13 -8.94 0.47
CA GLY A 63 16.03 -10.21 1.20
C GLY A 63 14.61 -10.53 1.67
N LEU A 64 13.93 -9.56 2.28
CA LEU A 64 12.55 -9.71 2.75
C LEU A 64 11.54 -9.76 1.60
N LEU A 65 11.76 -9.01 0.51
CA LEU A 65 10.97 -9.13 -0.71
C LEU A 65 11.08 -10.52 -1.32
N PHE A 66 12.30 -11.05 -1.41
CA PHE A 66 12.51 -12.39 -1.94
C PHE A 66 11.77 -13.43 -1.09
N LEU A 67 11.88 -13.36 0.24
CA LEU A 67 11.11 -14.23 1.14
C LEU A 67 9.60 -14.07 0.95
N THR A 68 9.11 -12.85 0.86
CA THR A 68 7.68 -12.57 0.64
C THR A 68 7.21 -13.17 -0.69
N SER A 69 7.99 -13.03 -1.76
CA SER A 69 7.68 -13.61 -3.07
C SER A 69 7.73 -15.14 -3.07
N LYS A 70 8.70 -15.72 -2.36
CA LYS A 70 8.88 -17.16 -2.23
C LYS A 70 7.75 -17.83 -1.43
N PHE A 71 7.22 -17.14 -0.42
CA PHE A 71 6.15 -17.65 0.45
C PHE A 71 4.78 -17.00 0.19
N ARG A 72 4.58 -16.37 -0.99
CA ARG A 72 3.36 -15.62 -1.33
C ARG A 72 2.07 -16.45 -1.28
N ASP A 73 2.16 -17.76 -1.59
CA ASP A 73 1.02 -18.68 -1.64
C ASP A 73 0.80 -19.41 -0.28
N SER A 74 1.50 -18.98 0.77
CA SER A 74 1.44 -19.56 2.12
C SER A 74 1.08 -18.51 3.17
N GLY A 75 0.49 -18.95 4.29
CA GLY A 75 0.22 -18.09 5.45
C GLY A 75 1.49 -17.44 6.03
N LEU A 76 2.65 -18.07 5.86
CA LEU A 76 3.95 -17.48 6.21
C LEU A 76 4.29 -16.22 5.38
N GLY A 77 3.75 -16.11 4.16
CA GLY A 77 3.89 -14.91 3.33
C GLY A 77 3.35 -13.67 4.04
N ILE A 78 2.25 -13.79 4.79
CA ILE A 78 1.69 -12.69 5.56
C ILE A 78 2.69 -12.22 6.62
N ALA A 79 3.32 -13.13 7.36
CA ALA A 79 4.34 -12.76 8.34
C ALA A 79 5.54 -12.03 7.70
N PHE A 80 5.98 -12.47 6.51
CA PHE A 80 7.05 -11.79 5.77
C PHE A 80 6.63 -10.43 5.21
N VAL A 81 5.37 -10.25 4.79
CA VAL A 81 4.83 -8.93 4.43
C VAL A 81 4.88 -7.98 5.62
N PHE A 82 4.46 -8.42 6.80
CA PHE A 82 4.57 -7.59 8.01
C PHE A 82 6.03 -7.31 8.36
N ALA A 83 6.93 -8.29 8.28
CA ALA A 83 8.35 -8.06 8.51
C ALA A 83 8.94 -7.03 7.54
N LEU A 84 8.60 -7.13 6.24
CA LEU A 84 9.01 -6.18 5.21
C LEU A 84 8.46 -4.78 5.49
N THR A 85 7.15 -4.65 5.75
CA THR A 85 6.53 -3.34 5.99
C THR A 85 7.01 -2.70 7.28
N GLY A 86 7.23 -3.48 8.34
CA GLY A 86 7.82 -2.99 9.59
C GLY A 86 9.26 -2.55 9.43
N PHE A 87 10.06 -3.32 8.68
CA PHE A 87 11.42 -2.91 8.33
C PHE A 87 11.41 -1.58 7.60
N MET A 88 10.56 -1.42 6.58
CA MET A 88 10.39 -0.16 5.87
C MET A 88 9.92 0.97 6.79
N GLY A 89 8.99 0.71 7.71
CA GLY A 89 8.56 1.66 8.73
C GLY A 89 9.70 2.15 9.61
N ILE A 90 10.58 1.25 10.06
CA ILE A 90 11.78 1.62 10.82
C ILE A 90 12.73 2.49 9.96
N THR A 91 12.96 2.13 8.70
CA THR A 91 13.80 2.94 7.81
C THR A 91 13.22 4.32 7.50
N LEU A 92 11.90 4.49 7.62
CA LEU A 92 11.22 5.78 7.45
C LEU A 92 11.41 6.72 8.64
N GLY A 93 11.68 6.21 9.85
CA GLY A 93 11.83 7.04 11.06
C GLY A 93 12.85 8.19 10.93
N PRO A 94 14.08 7.95 10.43
CA PRO A 94 15.05 9.01 10.17
C PRO A 94 14.56 10.06 9.16
N MET A 95 13.87 9.63 8.10
CA MET A 95 13.30 10.54 7.09
C MET A 95 12.23 11.42 7.71
N LEU A 96 11.32 10.84 8.49
CA LEU A 96 10.30 11.60 9.21
C LEU A 96 10.92 12.57 10.22
N ASN A 97 12.00 12.19 10.92
CA ASN A 97 12.74 13.09 11.80
C ASN A 97 13.34 14.30 11.06
N ALA A 98 13.79 14.12 9.80
CA ALA A 98 14.26 15.24 8.99
C ALA A 98 13.12 16.24 8.68
N TYR A 99 11.91 15.75 8.41
CA TYR A 99 10.74 16.61 8.23
C TYR A 99 10.26 17.24 9.54
N LEU A 100 10.38 16.54 10.68
CA LEU A 100 10.08 17.11 12.00
C LEU A 100 10.98 18.30 12.39
N ALA A 101 12.17 18.40 11.79
CA ALA A 101 13.06 19.54 12.00
C ALA A 101 12.59 20.82 11.29
N LEU A 102 11.63 20.72 10.37
CA LEU A 102 11.02 21.89 9.71
C LEU A 102 9.98 22.57 10.61
N PRO A 103 9.72 23.88 10.40
CA PRO A 103 8.57 24.54 11.00
C PRO A 103 7.28 23.79 10.63
N ASN A 104 6.47 23.42 11.63
CA ASN A 104 5.23 22.63 11.47
C ASN A 104 5.41 21.19 10.94
N GLY A 105 6.62 20.60 11.03
CA GLY A 105 6.89 19.25 10.52
C GLY A 105 5.95 18.15 11.03
N GLY A 106 5.57 18.20 12.31
CA GLY A 106 4.62 17.24 12.90
C GLY A 106 3.22 17.33 12.30
N GLN A 107 2.74 18.56 12.06
CA GLN A 107 1.45 18.78 11.40
C GLN A 107 1.50 18.30 9.95
N LEU A 108 2.59 18.61 9.23
CA LEU A 108 2.79 18.18 7.85
C LEU A 108 2.73 16.65 7.69
N ILE A 109 3.40 15.91 8.59
CA ILE A 109 3.37 14.44 8.57
C ILE A 109 1.95 13.93 8.83
N MET A 110 1.28 14.46 9.85
CA MET A 110 -0.07 14.03 10.22
C MET A 110 -1.10 14.32 9.11
N THR A 111 -1.02 15.49 8.46
CA THR A 111 -1.91 15.84 7.35
C THR A 111 -1.62 14.99 6.13
N ALA A 112 -0.35 14.80 5.75
CA ALA A 112 0.00 13.97 4.60
C ALA A 112 -0.44 12.50 4.79
N MET A 113 -0.27 11.95 5.99
CA MET A 113 -0.76 10.61 6.32
C MET A 113 -2.29 10.52 6.27
N ALA A 114 -2.98 11.50 6.84
CA ALA A 114 -4.44 11.55 6.84
C ALA A 114 -5.00 11.69 5.41
N GLU A 115 -4.43 12.56 4.59
CA GLU A 115 -4.84 12.76 3.19
C GLU A 115 -4.62 11.49 2.36
N THR A 116 -3.45 10.86 2.48
CA THR A 116 -3.14 9.61 1.77
C THR A 116 -4.14 8.51 2.15
N GLY A 117 -4.41 8.37 3.45
CA GLY A 117 -5.40 7.41 3.96
C GLY A 117 -6.81 7.71 3.47
N ALA A 118 -7.22 8.98 3.52
CA ALA A 118 -8.54 9.41 3.08
C ALA A 118 -8.75 9.19 1.58
N ILE A 119 -7.76 9.54 0.74
CA ILE A 119 -7.81 9.31 -0.71
C ILE A 119 -7.86 7.81 -1.00
N PHE A 120 -7.00 7.02 -0.36
CA PHE A 120 -6.98 5.57 -0.56
C PHE A 120 -8.32 4.92 -0.21
N LEU A 121 -8.87 5.22 0.97
CA LEU A 121 -10.15 4.65 1.42
C LEU A 121 -11.33 5.16 0.60
N GLY A 122 -11.35 6.46 0.27
CA GLY A 122 -12.41 7.07 -0.53
C GLY A 122 -12.47 6.51 -1.95
N LEU A 123 -11.34 6.49 -2.66
CA LEU A 123 -11.26 5.94 -4.01
C LEU A 123 -11.46 4.42 -4.02
N SER A 124 -10.95 3.71 -3.02
CA SER A 124 -11.23 2.27 -2.82
C SER A 124 -12.73 1.99 -2.71
N GLY A 125 -13.43 2.72 -1.84
CA GLY A 125 -14.87 2.58 -1.66
C GLY A 125 -15.64 2.91 -2.94
N TYR A 126 -15.26 3.98 -3.63
CA TYR A 126 -15.86 4.36 -4.92
C TYR A 126 -15.69 3.25 -5.97
N ALA A 127 -14.49 2.70 -6.12
CA ALA A 127 -14.20 1.64 -7.08
C ALA A 127 -15.00 0.36 -6.80
N LEU A 128 -15.13 -0.03 -5.52
CA LEU A 128 -15.86 -1.23 -5.12
C LEU A 128 -17.39 -1.10 -5.25
N THR A 129 -17.93 0.10 -5.00
CA THR A 129 -19.39 0.33 -4.99
C THR A 129 -19.95 0.60 -6.38
N THR A 130 -19.20 1.29 -7.25
CA THR A 130 -19.68 1.74 -8.56
C THR A 130 -19.96 0.58 -9.52
N ARG A 131 -19.38 -0.60 -9.29
CA ARG A 131 -19.47 -1.79 -10.18
C ARG A 131 -19.18 -1.48 -11.67
N LYS A 132 -18.45 -0.39 -11.94
CA LYS A 132 -17.97 -0.04 -13.27
C LYS A 132 -16.68 -0.79 -13.55
N ASP A 133 -16.51 -1.16 -14.82
CA ASP A 133 -15.24 -1.64 -15.32
C ASP A 133 -14.32 -0.44 -15.63
N PHE A 134 -13.18 -0.39 -14.94
CA PHE A 134 -12.15 0.65 -15.12
C PHE A 134 -11.03 0.22 -16.08
N SER A 135 -11.16 -0.92 -16.77
CA SER A 135 -10.16 -1.43 -17.72
C SER A 135 -9.74 -0.39 -18.78
N PHE A 136 -10.66 0.50 -19.19
CA PHE A 136 -10.37 1.62 -20.09
C PHE A 136 -9.25 2.56 -19.57
N MET A 137 -9.12 2.75 -18.26
CA MET A 137 -8.08 3.61 -17.68
C MET A 137 -6.70 2.95 -17.65
N GLY A 138 -6.60 1.63 -17.85
CA GLY A 138 -5.33 0.90 -17.71
C GLY A 138 -4.21 1.43 -18.62
N GLY A 139 -4.53 1.71 -19.89
CA GLY A 139 -3.57 2.29 -20.84
C GLY A 139 -3.11 3.70 -20.46
N PHE A 140 -4.05 4.57 -20.07
CA PHE A 140 -3.74 5.92 -19.61
C PHE A 140 -2.87 5.91 -18.34
N LEU A 141 -3.21 5.08 -17.36
CA LEU A 141 -2.46 4.98 -16.10
C LEU A 141 -1.04 4.44 -16.32
N MET A 142 -0.87 3.45 -17.20
CA MET A 142 0.46 2.91 -17.53
C MET A 142 1.35 3.99 -18.15
N VAL A 143 0.84 4.74 -19.12
CA VAL A 143 1.57 5.86 -19.72
C VAL A 143 1.85 6.96 -18.68
N GLY A 144 0.87 7.30 -17.85
CA GLY A 144 1.03 8.29 -16.79
C GLY A 144 2.14 7.94 -15.79
N ILE A 145 2.22 6.67 -15.35
CA ILE A 145 3.28 6.19 -14.46
C ILE A 145 4.65 6.26 -15.14
N LEU A 146 4.76 5.88 -16.42
CA LEU A 146 6.02 5.97 -17.16
C LEU A 146 6.48 7.43 -17.31
N VAL A 147 5.56 8.34 -17.63
CA VAL A 147 5.85 9.77 -17.74
C VAL A 147 6.27 10.34 -16.39
N ALA A 148 5.56 10.04 -15.31
CA ALA A 148 5.91 10.48 -13.96
C ALA A 148 7.29 9.95 -13.52
N PHE A 149 7.62 8.69 -13.85
CA PHE A 149 8.92 8.10 -13.56
C PHE A 149 10.05 8.77 -14.34
N LEU A 150 9.88 8.98 -15.65
CA LEU A 150 10.85 9.69 -16.49
C LEU A 150 11.03 11.15 -16.07
N ALA A 151 9.93 11.83 -15.71
CA ALA A 151 9.97 13.17 -15.16
C ALA A 151 10.71 13.22 -13.81
N GLY A 152 10.50 12.22 -12.94
CA GLY A 152 11.23 12.08 -11.67
C GLY A 152 12.73 11.88 -11.87
N LEU A 153 13.13 11.04 -12.84
CA LEU A 153 14.55 10.91 -13.22
C LEU A 153 15.09 12.20 -13.82
N GLY A 154 14.32 12.87 -14.68
CA GLY A 154 14.67 14.16 -15.26
C GLY A 154 14.91 15.22 -14.18
N ALA A 155 14.03 15.32 -13.18
CA ALA A 155 14.18 16.24 -12.04
C ALA A 155 15.47 15.95 -11.24
N PHE A 156 15.79 14.67 -11.04
CA PHE A 156 17.02 14.27 -10.34
C PHE A 156 18.29 14.66 -11.10
N PHE A 157 18.36 14.42 -12.42
CA PHE A 157 19.56 14.72 -13.21
C PHE A 157 19.71 16.20 -13.58
N PHE A 158 18.60 16.90 -13.86
CA PHE A 158 18.62 18.32 -14.23
C PHE A 158 18.56 19.27 -13.04
N SER A 159 18.42 18.76 -11.81
CA SER A 159 18.31 19.58 -10.59
C SER A 159 17.30 20.73 -10.76
N MET A 160 16.21 20.48 -11.49
CA MET A 160 15.20 21.50 -11.75
C MET A 160 14.68 21.97 -10.39
N PRO A 161 14.74 23.27 -10.05
CA PRO A 161 14.14 23.77 -8.84
C PRO A 161 12.63 23.57 -8.97
N GLY A 162 12.12 22.60 -8.23
CA GLY A 162 10.69 22.38 -8.02
C GLY A 162 10.16 23.29 -6.93
#